data_AF-A0A8S2G2D5-F1
#
_entry.id   AF-A0A8S2G2D5-F1
#
_cell.length_a   1.000
_cell.length_b   1.000
_cell.length_c   1.000
_cell.angle_alpha   90.00
_cell.angle_beta   90.00
_cell.angle_gamma   90.00
#
_symmetry.space_group_name_H-M   'P 1'
#
loop_
_entity.id
_entity.type
_entity.pdbx_description
1 polymer ?
#
loop_
_entity_poly.entity_id
_entity_poly.type
_entity_poly.pdbx_seq_one_letter_code
_entity_poly.pdbx_strand_id
1 'polypeptide(L)'
;HSFFAYSGESLTQRLRSVMFSIILKQEVAWFDQQENNTGKLCALLQTDVANIQRVSMETIRNIRTVVQLTKENEFANKFSSFIHKSHRTNLNRLHLIGVLNGLMVLEYLGLLELLPLNNTVLVPWP
;
A
#
# COMPACT_ATOMS: atom_id res chain seq x y z
N HIS A 1 32.36 -12.83 16.89
CA HIS A 1 31.49 -11.66 16.58
C HIS A 1 30.88 -11.73 15.17
N SER A 2 31.48 -12.44 14.21
CA SER A 2 31.06 -12.44 12.79
C SER A 2 29.79 -13.24 12.47
N PHE A 3 29.52 -14.35 13.17
CA PHE A 3 28.34 -15.20 12.89
C PHE A 3 27.00 -14.49 13.12
N PHE A 4 26.92 -13.66 14.17
CA PHE A 4 25.71 -12.89 14.48
C PHE A 4 25.48 -11.73 13.51
N ALA A 5 26.56 -11.09 13.05
CA ALA A 5 26.47 -10.07 12.01
C ALA A 5 25.94 -10.67 10.69
N TYR A 6 26.48 -11.83 10.28
CA TYR A 6 26.05 -12.54 9.08
C TYR A 6 24.58 -13.02 9.18
N SER A 7 24.19 -13.57 10.33
CA SER A 7 22.81 -14.02 10.57
C SER A 7 21.82 -12.85 10.59
N GLY A 8 22.22 -11.70 11.15
CA GLY A 8 21.43 -10.47 11.14
C GLY A 8 21.25 -9.89 9.74
N GLU A 9 22.30 -9.91 8.92
CA GLU A 9 22.24 -9.45 7.53
C GLU A 9 21.34 -10.34 6.66
N SER A 10 21.42 -11.66 6.82
CA SER A 10 20.56 -12.61 6.11
C SER A 10 19.08 -12.43 6.47
N LEU A 11 18.77 -12.18 7.75
CA LEU A 11 17.41 -11.88 8.21
C LEU A 11 16.89 -10.55 7.60
N THR A 12 17.71 -9.50 7.65
CA THR A 12 17.41 -8.19 7.04
C THR A 12 17.14 -8.33 5.54
N GLN A 13 17.93 -9.13 4.83
CA GLN A 13 17.77 -9.36 3.40
C GLN A 13 16.45 -10.08 3.08
N ARG A 14 16.09 -11.10 3.87
CA ARG A 14 14.79 -11.78 3.74
C ARG A 14 13.61 -10.85 4.00
N LEU A 15 13.65 -10.06 5.09
CA LEU A 15 12.57 -9.12 5.42
C LEU A 15 12.37 -8.06 4.32
N ARG A 16 13.46 -7.51 3.78
CA ARG A 16 13.39 -6.58 2.64
C ARG A 16 12.76 -7.23 1.41
N SER A 17 13.17 -8.45 1.07
CA SER A 17 12.63 -9.17 -0.09
C SER A 17 11.12 -9.44 0.05
N VAL A 18 10.68 -9.87 1.24
CA VAL A 18 9.25 -10.11 1.53
C VAL A 18 8.46 -8.82 1.46
N MET A 19 8.86 -7.77 2.21
CA MET A 19 8.16 -6.48 2.19
C MET A 19 8.08 -5.89 0.78
N PHE A 20 9.19 -5.91 0.04
CA PHE A 20 9.23 -5.39 -1.32
C PHE A 20 8.30 -6.17 -2.25
N SER A 21 8.30 -7.50 -2.18
CA SER A 21 7.41 -8.34 -2.98
C SER A 21 5.94 -8.02 -2.73
N ILE A 22 5.55 -7.68 -1.50
CA ILE A 22 4.18 -7.30 -1.20
C ILE A 22 3.85 -5.89 -1.68
N ILE A 23 4.74 -4.93 -1.50
CA ILE A 23 4.52 -3.57 -2.03
C ILE A 23 4.31 -3.65 -3.54
N LEU A 24 5.09 -4.46 -4.26
CA LEU A 24 4.91 -4.68 -5.70
C LEU A 24 3.57 -5.35 -6.08
N LYS A 25 2.93 -6.08 -5.16
CA LYS A 25 1.61 -6.70 -5.40
C LYS A 25 0.44 -5.74 -5.19
N GLN A 26 0.72 -4.51 -4.77
CA GLN A 26 -0.29 -3.52 -4.45
C GLN A 26 -0.78 -2.79 -5.72
N GLU A 27 -2.05 -2.38 -5.74
CA GLU A 27 -2.67 -1.71 -6.88
C GLU A 27 -2.10 -0.30 -7.14
N VAL A 28 -2.09 0.15 -8.42
CA VAL A 28 -1.57 1.47 -8.82
C VAL A 28 -2.25 2.63 -8.07
N ALA A 29 -3.58 2.57 -7.90
CA ALA A 29 -4.36 3.59 -7.18
C ALA A 29 -3.97 3.75 -5.69
N TRP A 30 -3.29 2.76 -5.12
CA TRP A 30 -2.75 2.86 -3.76
C TRP A 30 -1.45 3.69 -3.73
N PHE A 31 -0.61 3.60 -4.76
CA PHE A 31 0.61 4.40 -4.90
C PHE A 31 0.33 5.87 -5.23
N ASP A 32 -0.83 6.16 -5.83
CA ASP A 32 -1.29 7.53 -6.10
C ASP A 32 -1.65 8.32 -4.83
N GLN A 33 -1.81 7.63 -3.70
CA GLN A 33 -2.03 8.30 -2.43
C GLN A 33 -0.73 8.99 -1.99
N GLN A 34 -0.79 10.29 -1.69
CA GLN A 34 0.35 11.08 -1.20
C GLN A 34 1.05 10.44 0.01
N GLU A 35 0.28 9.71 0.82
CA GLU A 35 0.76 8.99 2.00
C GLU A 35 1.62 7.76 1.69
N ASN A 36 1.43 7.15 0.51
CA ASN A 36 2.07 5.92 0.04
C ASN A 36 2.94 6.18 -1.20
N ASN A 37 3.48 7.39 -1.33
CA ASN A 37 4.44 7.67 -2.39
C ASN A 37 5.66 6.73 -2.25
N THR A 38 6.11 6.19 -3.38
CA THR A 38 7.29 5.32 -3.54
C THR A 38 8.50 5.72 -2.68
N GLY A 39 8.83 7.00 -2.61
CA GLY A 39 9.95 7.49 -1.80
C GLY A 39 9.75 7.31 -0.29
N LYS A 40 8.54 7.60 0.20
CA LYS A 40 8.18 7.45 1.61
C LYS A 40 8.10 5.97 2.01
N LEU A 41 7.57 5.12 1.12
CA LEU A 41 7.56 3.67 1.33
C LEU A 41 8.96 3.09 1.41
N CYS A 42 9.87 3.51 0.54
CA CYS A 42 11.26 3.06 0.56
C CYS A 42 11.96 3.44 1.88
N ALA A 43 11.77 4.69 2.34
CA ALA A 43 12.30 5.16 3.62
C ALA A 43 11.69 4.42 4.83
N LEU A 44 10.38 4.16 4.79
CA LEU A 44 9.69 3.40 5.84
C LEU A 44 10.19 1.95 5.90
N LEU A 45 10.37 1.30 4.75
CA LEU A 45 10.91 -0.06 4.63
C LEU A 45 12.35 -0.13 5.16
N GLN A 46 13.20 0.85 4.81
CA GLN A 46 14.56 0.94 5.34
C GLN A 46 14.57 1.11 6.87
N THR A 47 13.70 1.97 7.40
CA THR A 47 13.63 2.28 8.84
C THR A 47 13.05 1.13 9.65
N ASP A 48 11.95 0.53 9.21
CA ASP A 48 11.29 -0.59 9.89
C ASP A 48 12.18 -1.83 9.90
N VAL A 49 12.85 -2.14 8.78
CA VAL A 49 13.80 -3.25 8.73
C VAL A 49 14.99 -2.99 9.66
N ALA A 50 15.54 -1.77 9.68
CA ALA A 50 16.64 -1.41 10.57
C ALA A 50 16.23 -1.52 12.06
N ASN A 51 14.99 -1.11 12.39
CA ASN A 51 14.44 -1.25 13.74
C ASN A 51 14.24 -2.73 14.13
N ILE A 52 13.68 -3.56 13.25
CA ILE A 52 13.52 -5.00 13.49
C ILE A 52 14.88 -5.69 13.64
N GLN A 53 15.88 -5.29 12.86
CA GLN A 53 17.24 -5.80 12.97
C GLN A 53 17.86 -5.42 14.33
N ARG A 54 17.75 -4.15 14.76
CA ARG A 54 18.25 -3.70 16.06
C ARG A 54 17.56 -4.44 17.20
N VAL A 55 16.23 -4.56 17.17
CA VAL A 55 15.47 -5.31 18.17
C VAL A 55 15.86 -6.78 18.16
N SER A 56 16.03 -7.42 16.99
CA SER A 56 16.49 -8.81 16.89
C SER A 56 17.89 -9.00 17.47
N MET A 57 18.83 -8.08 17.18
CA MET A 57 20.19 -8.14 17.73
C MET A 57 20.21 -7.96 19.26
N GLU A 58 19.38 -7.05 19.78
CA GLU A 58 19.18 -6.86 21.23
C GLU A 58 18.59 -8.13 21.87
N THR A 59 17.61 -8.74 21.20
CA THR A 59 16.87 -9.91 21.67
C THR A 59 17.70 -11.19 21.61
N ILE A 60 18.52 -11.41 20.57
CA ILE A 60 19.42 -12.57 20.44
C ILE A 60 20.43 -12.64 21.60
N ARG A 61 20.86 -11.48 22.12
CA ARG A 61 21.72 -11.42 23.30
C ARG A 61 20.98 -11.82 24.59
N ASN A 62 19.68 -11.53 24.68
CA ASN A 62 18.87 -11.84 25.86
C ASN A 62 18.16 -13.20 25.80
N ILE A 63 17.95 -13.80 24.62
CA ILE A 63 16.94 -14.84 24.44
C ILE A 63 17.48 -15.96 23.55
N ARG A 64 17.95 -17.03 24.20
CA ARG A 64 17.80 -18.35 23.59
C ARG A 64 16.28 -18.65 23.56
N THR A 65 15.68 -18.67 22.37
CA THR A 65 14.46 -19.41 21.96
C THR A 65 13.03 -18.80 22.01
N VAL A 66 12.55 -18.05 23.01
CA VAL A 66 11.07 -17.84 23.12
C VAL A 66 10.47 -16.56 22.52
N VAL A 67 11.20 -15.45 22.37
CA VAL A 67 10.61 -14.16 21.91
C VAL A 67 10.78 -13.91 20.42
N GLN A 68 11.73 -14.59 19.77
CA GLN A 68 11.98 -14.44 18.34
C GLN A 68 10.76 -14.88 17.50
N LEU A 69 10.01 -15.88 17.99
CA LEU A 69 8.75 -16.34 17.39
C LEU A 69 7.60 -15.31 17.54
N THR A 70 7.62 -14.47 18.58
CA THR A 70 6.53 -13.52 18.83
C THR A 70 6.60 -12.31 17.89
N LYS A 71 7.80 -11.86 17.52
CA LYS A 71 8.02 -10.70 16.64
C LYS A 71 7.65 -10.96 15.19
N GLU A 72 7.92 -12.17 14.69
CA GLU A 72 7.51 -12.58 13.34
C GLU A 72 5.99 -12.69 13.23
N ASN A 73 5.32 -13.21 14.26
CA ASN A 73 3.86 -13.27 14.32
C ASN A 73 3.22 -11.88 14.44
N GLU A 74 3.79 -10.98 15.23
CA GLU A 74 3.34 -9.59 15.32
C GLU A 74 3.48 -8.87 13.97
N PHE A 75 4.61 -9.06 13.31
CA PHE A 75 4.84 -8.56 11.97
C PHE A 75 3.83 -9.13 10.98
N ALA A 76 3.67 -10.46 10.91
CA ALA A 76 2.73 -11.12 10.02
C ALA A 76 1.28 -10.65 10.23
N ASN A 77 0.85 -10.46 11.48
CA ASN A 77 -0.49 -9.95 11.80
C ASN A 77 -0.66 -8.49 11.38
N LYS A 78 0.31 -7.64 11.69
CA LYS A 78 0.27 -6.22 11.28
C LYS A 78 0.26 -6.11 9.77
N PHE A 79 1.03 -6.96 9.10
CA PHE A 79 1.16 -7.02 7.66
C PHE A 79 -0.10 -7.54 6.96
N SER A 80 -0.70 -8.62 7.47
CA SER A 80 -2.01 -9.12 7.01
C SER A 80 -3.09 -8.06 7.14
N SER A 81 -3.14 -7.34 8.27
CA SER A 81 -4.11 -6.26 8.46
C SER A 81 -3.92 -5.10 7.49
N PHE A 82 -2.67 -4.79 7.11
CA PHE A 82 -2.34 -3.74 6.17
C PHE A 82 -2.80 -4.08 4.75
N ILE A 83 -2.53 -5.31 4.28
CA ILE A 83 -2.97 -5.78 2.96
C ILE A 83 -4.50 -5.77 2.85
N HIS A 84 -5.21 -6.32 3.84
CA HIS A 84 -6.67 -6.38 3.84
C HIS A 84 -7.32 -4.99 3.80
N LYS A 85 -6.74 -4.03 4.52
CA LYS A 85 -7.26 -2.66 4.57
C LYS A 85 -7.05 -1.92 3.26
N SER A 86 -5.95 -2.18 2.56
CA SER A 86 -5.62 -1.54 1.30
C SER A 86 -6.60 -1.90 0.18
N HIS A 87 -6.82 -3.20 -0.05
CA HIS A 87 -7.73 -3.69 -1.09
C HIS A 87 -9.17 -3.17 -0.91
N ARG A 88 -9.66 -3.10 0.33
CA ARG A 88 -11.05 -2.66 0.59
C ARG A 88 -11.25 -1.16 0.44
N THR A 89 -10.24 -0.36 0.78
CA THR A 89 -10.30 1.11 0.63
C THR A 89 -10.41 1.52 -0.83
N ASN A 90 -9.71 0.82 -1.73
CA ASN A 90 -9.75 1.09 -3.16
C ASN A 90 -11.12 0.73 -3.77
N LEU A 91 -11.71 -0.40 -3.39
CA LEU A 91 -13.07 -0.78 -3.80
C LEU A 91 -14.13 0.25 -3.38
N ASN A 92 -14.03 0.81 -2.18
CA ASN A 92 -14.97 1.84 -1.72
C ASN A 92 -14.87 3.13 -2.55
N ARG A 93 -13.67 3.50 -3.02
CA ARG A 93 -13.47 4.66 -3.90
C ARG A 93 -14.03 4.44 -5.30
N LEU A 94 -13.90 3.24 -5.84
CA LEU A 94 -14.47 2.86 -7.14
C LEU A 94 -16.00 3.04 -7.17
N HIS A 95 -16.70 2.66 -6.10
CA HIS A 95 -18.15 2.87 -6.01
C HIS A 95 -18.52 4.35 -6.00
N LEU A 96 -17.82 5.18 -5.22
CA LEU A 96 -18.09 6.62 -5.16
C LEU A 96 -17.83 7.29 -6.51
N ILE A 97 -16.73 6.95 -7.18
CA ILE A 97 -16.41 7.48 -8.52
C ILE A 97 -17.47 7.04 -9.54
N GLY A 98 -17.91 5.78 -9.50
CA GLY A 98 -18.96 5.27 -10.37
C GLY A 98 -20.30 6.00 -10.18
N VAL A 99 -20.70 6.25 -8.93
CA VAL A 99 -21.93 6.99 -8.61
C VAL A 99 -21.82 8.46 -9.03
N LEU A 100 -20.68 9.11 -8.77
CA LEU A 100 -20.45 10.51 -9.16
C LEU A 100 -20.47 10.70 -10.68
N ASN A 101 -19.77 9.84 -11.41
CA ASN A 101 -19.76 9.90 -12.87
C ASN A 101 -21.15 9.62 -13.47
N GLY A 102 -21.90 8.66 -12.89
CA GLY A 102 -23.27 8.39 -13.31
C GLY A 102 -24.23 9.57 -13.08
N LEU A 103 -24.14 10.23 -11.92
CA LEU A 103 -24.93 11.42 -11.61
C LEU A 103 -24.59 12.58 -12.56
N MET A 104 -23.29 12.82 -12.81
CA MET A 104 -22.83 13.84 -13.76
C MET A 104 -23.40 13.61 -15.16
N VAL A 105 -23.36 12.37 -15.67
CA VAL A 105 -23.90 12.03 -17.00
C VAL A 105 -25.40 12.28 -17.09
N LEU A 106 -26.17 11.97 -16.04
CA LEU A 106 -27.61 12.26 -16.02
C LEU A 106 -27.91 13.76 -16.03
N GLU A 107 -27.11 14.56 -15.32
CA GLU A 107 -27.22 16.03 -15.34
C GLU A 107 -26.90 16.60 -16.74
N TYR A 108 -25.87 16.09 -17.42
CA TYR A 108 -25.53 16.49 -18.80
C TYR A 108 -26.60 16.11 -19.83
N LEU A 109 -27.17 14.91 -19.74
CA LEU A 109 -28.27 14.47 -20.62
C LEU A 109 -29.53 15.33 -20.40
N GLY A 110 -29.85 15.63 -19.14
CA GLY A 110 -30.98 16.52 -18.81
C GLY A 110 -30.80 17.95 -19.35
N LEU A 111 -29.56 18.47 -19.35
CA LEU A 111 -29.25 19.76 -19.96
C LEU A 111 -29.32 19.71 -21.50
N LEU A 112 -28.99 18.58 -22.13
CA LEU A 112 -29.05 18.40 -23.58
C LEU A 112 -30.49 18.41 -24.10
N GLU A 113 -31.43 17.87 -23.33
CA GLU A 113 -32.86 17.78 -23.69
C GLU A 113 -33.58 19.15 -23.60
N LEU A 114 -32.99 20.12 -22.90
CA LEU A 114 -33.50 21.50 -22.79
C LEU A 114 -32.98 22.44 -23.89
N LEU A 115 -32.03 22.03 -24.73
CA LEU A 115 -31.56 22.84 -25.85
C LEU A 115 -32.40 22.54 -27.12
N PRO A 116 -32.99 23.55 -27.78
CA PRO A 116 -33.65 23.36 -29.06
C PRO A 116 -32.64 22.85 -30.09
N LEU A 117 -33.00 21.78 -30.84
CA LEU A 117 -32.19 21.16 -31.89
C LEU A 117 -31.85 22.13 -33.04
N ASN A 118 -30.93 23.07 -32.82
CA ASN A 118 -30.34 23.84 -33.89
C ASN A 118 -28.82 23.89 -33.73
N ASN A 119 -28.16 23.12 -34.59
CA ASN A 119 -26.72 23.04 -34.86
C ASN A 119 -25.86 22.16 -33.95
N THR A 120 -25.55 21.00 -34.52
CA THR A 120 -24.53 20.03 -34.11
C THR A 120 -23.14 20.66 -34.12
N VAL A 121 -22.60 21.00 -32.95
CA VAL A 121 -21.15 21.15 -32.76
C VAL A 121 -20.71 20.02 -31.83
N LEU A 122 -20.13 18.97 -32.43
CA LEU A 122 -19.38 17.94 -31.73
C LEU A 122 -18.16 18.60 -31.09
N VAL A 123 -18.24 18.91 -29.80
CA VAL A 123 -17.07 19.31 -29.01
C VAL A 123 -16.34 18.03 -28.58
N PRO A 124 -15.09 17.80 -29.00
CA PRO A 124 -14.32 16.64 -28.56
C PRO A 124 -13.76 16.88 -27.17
N TRP A 125 -13.90 15.89 -26.29
CA TRP A 125 -13.38 15.93 -24.92
C TRP A 125 -11.88 15.55 -24.89
N PRO A 126 -11.05 16.25 -24.10
CA PRO A 126 -9.69 15.81 -23.77
C PRO A 126 -9.67 14.60 -22.82
#